data_AF-A0A959HUK3-F1
#
_entry.id   AF-A0A959HUK3-F1
#
_cell.length_a   1.000
_cell.length_b   1.000
_cell.length_c   1.000
_cell.angle_alpha   90.00
_cell.angle_beta   90.00
_cell.angle_gamma   90.00
#
_symmetry.space_group_name_H-M   'P 1'
#
loop_
_entity.id
_entity.type
_entity.pdbx_description
1 polymer ?
#
loop_
_entity_poly.entity_id
_entity_poly.type
_entity_poly.pdbx_seq_one_letter_code
_entity_poly.pdbx_strand_id
1 'polypeptide(L)' 'MKKFILLFLLSIATMSGIRAQLPDGAIAPDWTMTDLDGNVHHLQDYLDEGKTVFIDMFATWCGPC' A
#
# COMPACT_ATOMS: atom_id res chain seq x y z
N MET A 1 35.97 8.65 5.69
CA MET A 1 34.99 9.71 5.32
C MET A 1 34.53 9.63 3.87
N LYS A 2 35.42 9.63 2.85
CA LYS A 2 35.01 9.52 1.43
C LYS A 2 34.22 8.25 1.08
N LYS A 3 34.58 7.09 1.66
CA LYS A 3 33.84 5.82 1.47
C LYS A 3 32.42 5.87 2.05
N PHE A 4 32.23 6.51 3.21
CA PHE A 4 30.91 6.71 3.79
C PHE A 4 30.04 7.66 2.95
N ILE A 5 30.65 8.72 2.39
CA ILE A 5 29.96 9.63 1.46
C ILE A 5 29.55 8.88 0.18
N LEU A 6 30.43 8.06 -0.40
CA LEU A 6 30.12 7.25 -1.57
C LEU A 6 28.99 6.26 -1.32
N LEU A 7 28.98 5.60 -0.16
CA LEU A 7 27.91 4.67 0.22
C LEU A 7 26.57 5.39 0.43
N PHE A 8 26.60 6.57 1.05
CA PHE A 8 25.41 7.38 1.25
C PHE A 8 24.80 7.89 -0.06
N LEU A 9 25.64 8.34 -1.00
CA LEU A 9 25.21 8.75 -2.34
C LEU A 9 24.63 7.57 -3.14
N LEU A 10 25.22 6.38 -3.03
CA LEU A 10 24.70 5.17 -3.66
C LEU A 10 23.32 4.78 -3.11
N SER A 11 23.11 4.86 -1.78
CA SER A 11 21.81 4.58 -1.16
C SER A 11 20.71 5.56 -1.59
N ILE A 12 21.03 6.86 -1.74
CA ILE A 12 20.06 7.86 -2.20
C ILE A 12 19.67 7.60 -3.66
N ALA A 13 20.65 7.25 -4.51
CA ALA A 13 20.39 6.93 -5.91
C ALA A 13 19.44 5.74 -6.07
N THR A 14 19.47 4.76 -5.16
CA THR A 14 18.57 3.60 -5.19
C THR A 14 17.14 3.84 -4.71
N MET A 15 16.87 4.94 -4.00
CA MET A 15 15.51 5.23 -3.46
C MET A 15 14.58 5.96 -4.46
N SER A 16 15.12 6.42 -5.58
CA SER A 16 14.35 7.20 -6.57
C SER A 16 13.58 6.25 -7.50
N GLY A 17 12.32 5.92 -7.18
CA GLY A 17 11.45 5.19 -8.12
C GLY A 17 10.38 4.27 -7.51
N ILE A 18 10.35 4.07 -6.19
CA ILE A 18 9.31 3.22 -5.57
C ILE A 18 8.02 4.04 -5.47
N ARG A 19 7.08 3.76 -6.37
CA ARG A 19 5.71 4.30 -6.33
C ARG A 19 4.82 3.27 -5.63
N ALA A 20 4.37 3.58 -4.42
CA ALA A 20 3.44 2.70 -3.69
C ALA A 20 1.98 2.87 -4.14
N GLN A 21 1.66 3.99 -4.79
CA GLN A 21 0.29 4.32 -5.21
C GLN A 21 -0.03 3.71 -6.57
N LEU A 22 -1.21 3.10 -6.68
CA LEU A 22 -1.78 2.64 -7.94
C LEU A 22 -2.13 3.84 -8.84
N PRO A 23 -1.93 3.76 -10.17
CA PRO A 23 -2.37 4.81 -11.07
C PRO A 23 -3.90 4.87 -11.13
N ASP A 24 -4.44 6.04 -11.45
CA ASP A 24 -5.89 6.24 -11.57
C ASP A 24 -6.50 5.26 -12.59
N GLY A 25 -7.62 4.64 -12.22
CA GLY A 25 -8.31 3.65 -13.06
C GLY A 25 -7.64 2.28 -13.13
N ALA A 26 -6.56 2.04 -12.38
CA ALA A 26 -6.00 0.70 -12.26
C ALA A 26 -7.02 -0.27 -11.65
N ILE A 27 -6.97 -1.54 -12.11
CA ILE A 27 -7.67 -2.63 -11.44
C ILE A 27 -7.02 -2.82 -10.07
N ALA A 28 -7.84 -2.75 -9.02
CA ALA A 28 -7.36 -3.00 -7.66
C ALA A 28 -6.82 -4.44 -7.57
N PRO A 29 -5.60 -4.65 -7.05
CA PRO A 29 -5.09 -5.99 -6.80
C PRO A 29 -5.94 -6.67 -5.73
N ASP A 30 -6.13 -7.98 -5.87
CA ASP A 30 -6.75 -8.77 -4.82
C ASP A 30 -5.91 -8.73 -3.54
N TRP A 31 -6.59 -8.78 -2.40
CA TRP A 31 -5.97 -8.78 -1.09
C TRP A 31 -6.69 -9.76 -0.19
N THR A 32 -5.94 -10.30 0.77
CA THR A 32 -6.47 -11.13 1.84
C THR A 32 -6.12 -10.49 3.17
N MET A 33 -7.13 -10.23 4.00
CA MET A 33 -6.94 -9.62 5.30
C MET A 33 -7.81 -10.32 6.34
N THR A 34 -7.25 -10.54 7.53
CA THR A 34 -8.02 -10.98 8.69
C THR A 34 -8.43 -9.76 9.50
N ASP A 35 -9.73 -9.60 9.75
CA ASP A 35 -10.26 -8.52 10.57
C ASP A 35 -10.00 -8.74 12.07
N LEU A 36 -10.51 -7.83 12.90
CA LEU A 36 -10.36 -7.88 14.36
C LEU A 36 -11.16 -9.01 15.02
N ASP A 37 -12.18 -9.53 14.33
CA ASP A 37 -13.04 -10.62 14.78
C ASP A 37 -12.53 -12.00 14.31
N GLY A 38 -11.44 -12.02 13.52
CA GLY A 38 -10.84 -13.24 12.98
C GLY A 38 -11.42 -13.70 11.65
N ASN A 39 -12.30 -12.92 11.02
CA ASN A 39 -12.84 -13.24 9.71
C ASN A 39 -11.80 -12.97 8.63
N VAL A 40 -11.66 -13.89 7.68
CA VAL A 40 -10.81 -13.71 6.51
C VAL A 40 -11.63 -13.07 5.41
N HIS A 41 -11.12 -11.99 4.86
CA HIS A 41 -11.73 -11.22 3.78
C HIS A 41 -10.85 -11.30 2.53
N HIS A 42 -11.47 -11.58 1.40
CA HIS A 42 -10.87 -11.41 0.07
C HIS A 42 -11.60 -10.29 -0.67
N LEU A 43 -10.87 -9.44 -1.41
CA LEU A 43 -11.52 -8.40 -2.21
C LEU A 43 -12.49 -9.03 -3.21
N GLN A 44 -12.07 -10.14 -3.83
CA GLN A 44 -12.82 -10.77 -4.90
C GLN A 44 -14.20 -11.29 -4.43
N ASP A 45 -14.33 -11.78 -3.20
CA ASP A 45 -15.60 -12.27 -2.66
C ASP A 45 -16.69 -11.17 -2.74
N TYR A 46 -16.33 -9.93 -2.41
CA TYR A 46 -17.25 -8.80 -2.49
C TYR A 46 -17.59 -8.40 -3.92
N LEU A 47 -16.60 -8.43 -4.82
CA LEU A 47 -16.79 -8.05 -6.21
C LEU A 47 -17.64 -9.09 -6.96
N ASP A 48 -17.48 -10.38 -6.66
CA ASP A 48 -18.28 -11.47 -7.24
C ASP A 48 -19.75 -11.41 -6.78
N GLU A 49 -20.01 -10.86 -5.58
CA GLU A 49 -21.36 -10.52 -5.11
C GLU A 49 -21.95 -9.28 -5.80
N GLY A 50 -21.20 -8.61 -6.69
CA GLY A 50 -21.62 -7.40 -7.41
C GLY A 50 -21.57 -6.13 -6.57
N LYS A 51 -20.86 -6.13 -5.44
CA LYS A 51 -20.73 -4.95 -4.58
C LYS A 51 -19.68 -3.98 -5.12
N THR A 52 -19.92 -2.68 -4.91
CA THR A 52 -18.88 -1.66 -5.02
C THR A 52 -18.15 -1.56 -3.68
N VAL A 53 -16.82 -1.69 -3.71
CA VAL A 53 -15.98 -1.66 -2.50
C VAL A 53 -15.21 -0.34 -2.44
N PHE A 54 -15.32 0.35 -1.31
CA PHE A 54 -14.49 1.51 -0.98
C PHE A 54 -13.51 1.11 0.13
N ILE A 55 -12.24 1.45 -0.04
CA ILE A 55 -11.18 1.15 0.93
C ILE A 55 -10.69 2.48 1.50
N ASP A 56 -10.75 2.61 2.82
CA ASP A 56 -10.19 3.73 3.57
C ASP A 56 -9.05 3.22 4.47
N MET A 57 -7.88 3.81 4.34
CA MET A 57 -6.68 3.45 5.10
C MET A 57 -6.36 4.59 6.05
N PHE A 58 -6.61 4.39 7.34
CA PHE A 58 -6.33 5.38 8.38
C PHE A 58 -5.55 4.77 9.54
N ALA A 59 -4.98 5.63 10.37
CA ALA A 59 -4.37 5.27 11.64
C ALA A 59 -4.67 6.34 12.69
N THR A 60 -4.64 5.98 13.97
CA THR A 60 -4.94 6.91 15.09
C THR A 60 -3.98 8.09 15.20
N TRP A 61 -2.80 7.95 14.58
CA TRP A 61 -1.74 8.96 14.52
C TRP A 61 -1.65 9.63 13.15
N CYS A 62 -2.53 9.28 12.20
CA CYS A 62 -2.66 10.07 10.98
C CYS A 62 -3.16 11.47 11.38
N GLY A 63 -2.49 12.51 10.89
CA GLY A 63 -3.03 13.86 10.92
C GLY A 63 -4.34 13.94 10.12
N PRO A 64 -5.04 15.09 10.11
CA PRO A 64 -6.26 15.23 9.32
C PRO A 64 -6.00 14.81 7.86
N CYS A 65 -6.82 13.87 7.40
CA CYS A 65 -6.89 13.41 6.02
C CYS A 65 -7.42 14.50 5.09
#